data_AF-X0UJC4-F1
#
_entry.id   AF-X0UJC4-F1
#
_cell.length_a   1.000
_cell.length_b   1.000
_cell.length_c   1.000
_cell.angle_alpha   90.00
_cell.angle_beta   90.00
_cell.angle_gamma   90.00
#
_symmetry.space_group_name_H-M   'P 1'
#
loop_
_entity.id
_entity.type
_entity.pdbx_description
1 polymer ?
#
loop_
_entity_poly.entity_id
_entity_poly.type
_entity_poly.pdbx_seq_one_letter_code
_entity_poly.pdbx_strand_id
1 'polypeptide(L)' 'RLIEAGDADFVAMARAMLYDPRWPWHAAAELGAQVTAPPQYWRSQPREHKALFGDIAFGQR' A
#
# COMPACT_ATOMS: atom_id res chain seq x y z
N ARG A 1 -13.23 10.98 -7.77
CA ARG A 1 -13.58 11.08 -6.33
C ARG A 1 -14.77 10.17 -6.09
N LEU A 2 -14.70 9.28 -5.12
CA LEU A 2 -15.80 8.37 -4.75
C LEU A 2 -16.03 8.46 -3.24
N ILE A 3 -15.03 8.04 -2.46
CA ILE A 3 -15.05 8.13 -0.98
C ILE A 3 -15.10 9.59 -0.51
N GLU A 4 -14.22 10.46 -1.03
CA GLU A 4 -14.20 11.91 -0.68
C GLU A 4 -15.53 12.61 -1.00
N ALA A 5 -16.26 12.15 -2.02
CA ALA A 5 -17.53 12.72 -2.44
C ALA A 5 -18.73 12.18 -1.63
N GLY A 6 -18.54 11.13 -0.82
CA GLY A 6 -19.62 10.46 -0.09
C GLY A 6 -20.43 9.48 -0.94
N ASP A 7 -20.01 9.16 -2.16
CA ASP A 7 -20.72 8.24 -3.06
C ASP A 7 -20.60 6.77 -2.62
N ALA A 8 -19.60 6.45 -1.77
CA ALA A 8 -19.41 5.14 -1.17
C ALA A 8 -18.56 5.22 0.11
N ASP A 9 -18.77 4.27 1.03
CA ASP A 9 -17.89 4.05 2.18
C ASP A 9 -16.77 3.04 1.89
N PHE A 10 -16.99 2.15 0.91
CA PHE A 10 -16.05 1.11 0.51
C PHE A 10 -16.01 0.91 -1.01
N VAL A 11 -14.84 0.50 -1.53
CA VAL A 11 -14.64 0.15 -2.94
C VAL A 11 -14.19 -1.30 -3.05
N ALA A 12 -15.04 -2.16 -3.62
CA ALA A 12 -14.67 -3.53 -3.95
C ALA A 12 -13.90 -3.58 -5.27
N MET A 13 -12.76 -4.27 -5.30
CA MET A 13 -11.93 -4.45 -6.49
C MET A 13 -11.83 -5.93 -6.87
N ALA A 14 -11.93 -6.22 -8.17
CA ALA A 14 -11.82 -7.58 -8.70
C ALA A 14 -10.57 -7.72 -9.61
N ARG A 15 -10.69 -7.41 -10.90
CA ARG A 15 -9.63 -7.63 -11.89
C ARG A 15 -8.33 -6.89 -11.60
N ALA A 16 -8.40 -5.71 -10.96
CA ALA A 16 -7.22 -4.96 -10.54
C ALA A 16 -6.36 -5.76 -9.56
N MET A 17 -6.98 -6.45 -8.59
CA MET A 17 -6.25 -7.28 -7.62
C MET A 17 -5.65 -8.54 -8.25
N LEU A 18 -6.25 -9.06 -9.33
CA LEU A 18 -5.69 -10.20 -10.07
C LEU A 18 -4.49 -9.78 -10.93
N TYR A 19 -4.57 -8.60 -11.54
CA TYR A 19 -3.50 -8.07 -12.40
C TYR A 19 -2.32 -7.55 -11.57
N ASP A 20 -2.61 -6.89 -10.44
CA ASP A 20 -1.63 -6.38 -9.50
C ASP A 20 -2.04 -6.74 -8.06
N PRO A 21 -1.49 -7.82 -7.48
CA PRO A 21 -1.82 -8.23 -6.11
C PRO A 21 -1.29 -7.26 -5.05
N ARG A 22 -0.37 -6.35 -5.40
CA ARG A 22 0.16 -5.31 -4.52
C ARG A 22 -0.50 -3.96 -4.78
N TRP A 23 -1.62 -3.92 -5.51
CA TRP A 23 -2.36 -2.69 -5.78
C TRP A 23 -2.58 -1.81 -4.54
N PRO A 24 -2.93 -2.33 -3.34
CA PRO A 24 -3.09 -1.49 -2.15
C PRO A 24 -1.79 -0.78 -1.72
N TRP A 25 -0.62 -1.37 -1.99
CA TRP A 25 0.67 -0.77 -1.69
C TRP A 25 0.97 0.37 -2.66
N HIS A 26 0.71 0.16 -3.95
CA HIS A 26 0.86 1.21 -4.96
C HIS A 26 -0.13 2.36 -4.71
N ALA A 27 -1.36 2.06 -4.33
CA ALA A 27 -2.35 3.07 -3.96
C ALA A 27 -1.92 3.87 -2.73
N ALA A 28 -1.38 3.21 -1.70
CA ALA A 28 -0.84 3.90 -0.52
C ALA A 28 0.36 4.79 -0.87
N ALA A 29 1.26 4.32 -1.73
CA ALA A 29 2.41 5.10 -2.21
C ALA A 29 1.97 6.37 -2.97
N GLU A 30 1.00 6.25 -3.88
CA GLU A 30 0.46 7.36 -4.68
C GLU A 30 -0.30 8.38 -3.81
N LEU A 31 -1.05 7.90 -2.81
CA LEU A 31 -1.86 8.73 -1.92
C LEU A 31 -1.11 9.26 -0.69
N GLY A 32 0.18 8.92 -0.53
CA GLY A 32 0.95 9.27 0.65
C GLY A 32 0.46 8.62 1.95
N ALA A 33 -0.24 7.48 1.84
CA ALA A 33 -0.74 6.70 2.96
C ALA A 33 0.23 5.56 3.33
N GLN A 34 -0.10 4.83 4.40
CA GLN A 34 0.66 3.66 4.87
C GLN A 34 -0.19 2.40 4.83
N VAL A 35 0.45 1.24 4.65
CA VAL A 35 -0.20 -0.07 4.63
C VAL A 35 0.62 -1.10 5.38
N THR A 36 -0.01 -1.95 6.17
CA THR A 36 0.70 -3.04 6.86
C THR A 36 1.10 -4.13 5.86
N ALA A 37 2.40 -4.40 5.75
CA ALA A 37 2.94 -5.51 4.96
C ALA A 37 3.61 -6.56 5.87
N PRO A 38 3.58 -7.85 5.48
CA PRO A 38 4.32 -8.90 6.17
C PRO A 38 5.82 -8.58 6.30
N PRO A 39 6.49 -8.92 7.43
CA PRO A 39 7.89 -8.57 7.69
C PRO A 39 8.88 -9.00 6.60
N GLN A 40 8.59 -10.10 5.91
CA GLN A 40 9.40 -10.62 4.81
C GLN A 40 9.52 -9.64 3.63
N TYR A 41 8.56 -8.72 3.50
CA TYR A 41 8.50 -7.75 2.40
C TYR A 41 8.96 -6.34 2.79
N TRP A 42 9.39 -6.11 4.03
CA TRP A 42 9.78 -4.78 4.51
C TRP A 42 10.90 -4.11 3.71
N ARG A 43 11.78 -4.91 3.10
CA ARG A 43 12.86 -4.43 2.22
C ARG A 43 12.41 -4.10 0.80
N SER A 44 11.15 -4.35 0.44
CA SER A 44 10.62 -4.13 -0.91
C SER A 44 10.06 -2.73 -1.15
N GLN A 45 10.13 -1.83 -0.15
CA GLN A 45 9.69 -0.45 -0.32
C GLN A 45 10.56 0.28 -1.36
N PRO A 46 9.94 1.01 -2.30
CA PRO A 46 10.68 1.93 -3.16
C PRO A 46 11.42 2.99 -2.34
N ARG A 47 12.53 3.50 -2.89
CA ARG A 47 13.45 4.40 -2.16
C ARG A 47 12.77 5.71 -1.75
N GLU A 48 11.81 6.14 -2.55
CA GLU A 48 10.97 7.32 -2.39
C GLU A 48 9.85 7.13 -1.35
N HIS A 49 9.45 5.90 -1.03
CA HIS A 49 8.35 5.59 -0.11
C HIS A 49 8.84 4.81 1.13
N LYS A 50 9.80 5.36 1.87
CA LYS A 50 10.45 4.69 3.00
C LYS A 50 9.52 4.33 4.17
N ALA A 51 8.38 5.01 4.28
CA ALA A 51 7.39 4.82 5.33
C ALA A 51 6.10 4.14 4.81
N LEU A 52 6.12 3.55 3.61
CA LEU A 52 4.97 2.87 3.02
C LEU A 52 4.41 1.78 3.93
N PHE A 53 5.27 1.05 4.62
CA PHE A 53 4.89 -0.02 5.54
C PHE A 53 4.80 0.41 7.01
N GLY A 54 4.76 1.71 7.27
CA GLY A 54 4.78 2.27 8.63
C GLY A 54 6.16 2.24 9.26
N ASP A 55 6.19 2.19 10.60
CA ASP A 55 7.43 2.07 11.37
C ASP A 55 7.93 0.62 11.34
N ILE A 56 9.01 0.38 10.59
CA ILE A 56 9.58 -0.95 10.37
C ILE A 56 11.08 -0.96 10.68
N ALA A 57 11.56 -2.05 11.26
CA ALA A 57 12.97 -2.24 11.59
C ALA A 57 13.50 -3.53 10.97
N PHE A 58 14.62 -3.43 10.24
CA PHE A 58 15.33 -4.57 9.69
C PHE A 58 16.84 -4.30 9.61
N GLY A 59 17.66 -5.33 9.77
CA GLY A 59 19.13 -5.26 9.72
C GLY A 59 19.74 -6.54 9.15
N GLN A 60 20.97 -6.44 8.64
CA GLN A 60 21.73 -7.57 8.09
C GLN A 60 23.15 -7.54 8.70
N ARG A 61 23.75 -8.73 8.90
CA ARG A 61 25.13 -8.89 9.40
C ARG A 61 26.16 -8.52 8.33
#